data_AF-A0A395J7Y2-F1
#
_entry.id   AF-A0A395J7Y2-F1
#
_cell.length_a   1.000
_cell.length_b   1.000
_cell.length_c   1.000
_cell.angle_alpha   90.00
_cell.angle_beta   90.00
_cell.angle_gamma   90.00
#
_symmetry.space_group_name_H-M   'P 1'
#
loop_
_entity.id
_entity.type
_entity.pdbx_description
1 polymer ?
#
loop_
_entity_poly.entity_id
_entity_poly.type
_entity_poly.pdbx_seq_one_letter_code
_entity_poly.pdbx_strand_id
1 'polypeptide(L)'
;MSTTLLRTSTAARSALRASSSKRAASMASTSFVRGKATLPDLPYDYGALEPFISAAESKGDIAAAIALQPLINFHGGGHLNHSLFWENLAPSKNGGGGEPTGALKTAIETSYGDFSTFKTKFNTALAGIK
;
A
#
# COMPACT_ATOMS: atom_id res chain seq x y z
N MET A 1 21.79 -43.82 76.71
CA MET A 1 23.09 -43.19 77.04
C MET A 1 23.95 -43.14 75.77
N SER A 2 24.67 -42.03 75.59
CA SER A 2 25.89 -41.85 74.77
C SER A 2 25.87 -41.99 73.24
N THR A 3 25.81 -40.84 72.56
CA THR A 3 26.83 -40.19 71.69
C THR A 3 27.75 -41.00 70.73
N THR A 4 27.68 -40.57 69.45
CA THR A 4 28.77 -40.21 68.50
C THR A 4 29.56 -41.32 67.78
N LEU A 5 29.63 -41.26 66.42
CA LEU A 5 30.86 -40.98 65.66
C LEU A 5 30.70 -40.98 64.11
N LEU A 6 31.58 -40.17 63.51
CA LEU A 6 31.96 -39.84 62.13
C LEU A 6 31.71 -40.89 61.02
N ARG A 7 31.24 -40.53 59.81
CA ARG A 7 31.80 -39.74 58.68
C ARG A 7 32.57 -40.61 57.64
N THR A 8 32.17 -40.41 56.37
CA THR A 8 32.84 -40.66 55.08
C THR A 8 33.10 -42.09 54.62
N SER A 9 32.40 -42.49 53.55
CA SER A 9 32.74 -43.62 52.67
C SER A 9 33.06 -43.12 51.26
N THR A 10 34.12 -43.68 50.71
CA THR A 10 34.82 -43.34 49.48
C THR A 10 34.28 -44.02 48.23
N ALA A 11 34.47 -43.31 47.11
CA ALA A 11 34.81 -43.78 45.77
C ALA A 11 33.82 -44.64 44.95
N ALA A 12 33.50 -44.05 43.80
CA ALA A 12 32.91 -44.62 42.60
C ALA A 12 33.68 -45.82 42.01
N ARG A 13 32.97 -46.64 41.22
CA ARG A 13 33.34 -46.98 39.83
C ARG A 13 32.17 -47.68 39.11
N SER A 14 32.02 -47.27 37.86
CA SER A 14 31.01 -47.61 36.87
C SER A 14 31.29 -48.95 36.19
N ALA A 15 30.25 -49.71 35.79
CA ALA A 15 30.20 -50.41 34.51
C ALA A 15 28.83 -51.07 34.22
N LEU A 16 28.30 -50.72 33.05
CA LEU A 16 27.44 -51.44 32.11
C LEU A 16 26.28 -52.32 32.62
N ARG A 17 25.04 -51.86 32.33
CA ARG A 17 23.83 -52.68 32.32
C ARG A 17 23.38 -52.99 30.89
N ALA A 18 22.84 -54.19 30.76
CA ALA A 18 22.56 -54.93 29.55
C ALA A 18 21.36 -54.43 28.72
N SER A 19 21.44 -54.77 27.43
CA SER A 19 20.40 -55.25 26.50
C SER A 19 18.93 -55.06 26.89
N SER A 20 18.18 -54.36 26.02
CA SER A 20 17.14 -54.98 25.17
C SER A 20 16.37 -53.90 24.41
N SER A 21 16.54 -53.87 23.09
CA SER A 21 15.63 -53.15 22.19
C SER A 21 14.40 -54.02 21.93
N LYS A 22 13.20 -53.45 22.08
CA LYS A 22 12.13 -53.55 21.06
C LYS A 22 10.88 -52.71 21.37
N ARG A 23 10.51 -51.95 20.32
CA ARG A 23 9.18 -51.54 19.83
C ARG A 23 8.35 -50.47 20.58
N ALA A 24 8.54 -49.24 20.09
CA ALA A 24 7.55 -48.41 19.40
C ALA A 24 6.08 -48.44 19.88
N ALA A 25 5.68 -47.36 20.54
CA ALA A 25 4.33 -46.81 20.46
C ALA A 25 4.45 -45.44 19.77
N SER A 26 3.86 -45.32 18.59
CA SER A 26 3.73 -44.05 17.86
C SER A 26 2.73 -43.18 18.60
N MET A 27 3.22 -42.14 19.27
CA MET A 27 2.41 -41.00 19.70
C MET A 27 2.87 -39.80 18.88
N ALA A 28 2.00 -39.36 17.97
CA ALA A 28 2.19 -38.16 17.19
C ALA A 28 2.21 -36.95 18.13
N SER A 29 3.41 -36.50 18.50
CA SER A 29 3.61 -35.20 19.12
C SER A 29 3.23 -34.12 18.11
N THR A 30 2.07 -33.51 18.26
CA THR A 30 1.76 -32.24 17.58
C THR A 30 2.50 -31.11 18.28
N SER A 31 3.81 -31.03 18.06
CA SER A 31 4.58 -29.84 18.39
C SER A 31 4.31 -28.78 17.32
N PHE A 32 3.43 -27.82 17.64
CA PHE A 32 3.33 -26.58 16.87
C PHE A 32 4.61 -25.78 17.08
N VAL A 33 5.55 -25.91 16.14
CA VAL A 33 6.66 -24.98 16.02
C VAL A 33 6.08 -23.69 15.47
N ARG A 34 6.07 -22.61 16.27
CA ARG A 34 5.81 -21.26 15.74
C ARG A 34 7.00 -20.85 14.89
N GLY A 35 7.02 -21.31 13.64
CA GLY A 35 7.99 -20.89 12.65
C GLY A 35 7.81 -19.39 12.43
N LYS A 36 8.90 -18.62 12.54
CA LYS A 36 8.92 -17.27 12.01
C LYS A 36 8.64 -17.40 10.51
N ALA A 37 7.50 -16.93 10.04
CA ALA A 37 7.26 -16.81 8.61
C ALA A 37 8.24 -15.76 8.08
N THR A 38 9.31 -16.21 7.42
CA THR A 38 10.21 -15.33 6.68
C THR A 38 9.59 -15.08 5.33
N LEU A 39 9.54 -13.82 4.92
CA LEU A 39 9.09 -13.45 3.59
C LEU A 39 9.97 -14.21 2.57
N PRO A 40 9.39 -14.96 1.62
CA PRO A 40 10.18 -15.60 0.58
C PRO A 40 10.82 -14.53 -0.29
N ASP A 41 12.10 -14.70 -0.60
CA ASP A 41 12.79 -13.83 -1.55
C ASP A 41 12.16 -14.00 -2.93
N LEU A 42 11.98 -12.87 -3.61
CA LEU A 42 11.43 -12.85 -4.96
C LEU A 42 12.39 -13.58 -5.92
N PRO A 43 11.89 -14.36 -6.89
CA PRO A 43 12.73 -15.08 -7.85
C PRO A 43 13.38 -14.17 -8.91
N TYR A 44 13.26 -12.85 -8.75
CA TYR A 44 13.80 -11.85 -9.67
C TYR A 44 14.22 -10.61 -8.89
N ASP A 45 15.25 -9.91 -9.41
CA ASP A 45 15.68 -8.62 -8.87
C ASP A 45 14.53 -7.60 -8.95
N TYR A 46 14.46 -6.68 -7.98
CA TYR A 46 13.38 -5.69 -7.91
C TYR A 46 13.32 -4.80 -9.18
N GLY A 47 14.43 -4.65 -9.91
CA GLY A 47 14.47 -3.93 -11.19
C GLY A 47 14.22 -4.78 -12.44
N ALA A 48 14.08 -6.11 -12.33
CA ALA A 48 13.96 -7.00 -13.48
C ALA A 48 12.58 -6.95 -14.18
N LEU A 49 11.59 -6.30 -13.57
CA LEU A 49 10.26 -6.06 -14.14
C LEU A 49 10.09 -4.66 -14.72
N GLU A 50 11.17 -3.89 -14.88
CA GLU A 50 11.14 -2.68 -15.67
C GLU A 50 10.84 -3.01 -17.14
N PRO A 51 9.90 -2.31 -17.79
CA PRO A 51 9.28 -1.02 -17.42
C PRO A 51 7.90 -1.09 -16.71
N PHE A 52 7.41 -2.26 -16.31
CA PHE A 52 6.01 -2.41 -15.90
C PHE A 52 5.69 -2.03 -14.44
N ILE A 53 6.69 -1.95 -13.54
CA ILE A 53 6.47 -1.66 -12.11
C ILE A 53 7.52 -0.65 -11.59
N SER A 54 7.24 0.64 -11.79
CA SER A 54 7.77 1.84 -11.11
C SER A 54 9.19 1.81 -10.51
N ALA A 55 10.23 1.88 -11.34
CA ALA A 55 11.60 2.16 -10.87
C ALA A 55 12.30 3.29 -11.63
N ALA A 56 11.53 4.17 -12.29
CA ALA A 56 12.07 5.38 -12.90
C ALA A 56 12.45 6.44 -11.84
N GLU A 57 11.67 6.57 -10.74
CA GLU A 57 11.96 7.58 -9.70
C GLU A 57 13.08 7.18 -8.74
N SER A 58 13.17 5.90 -8.35
CA SER A 58 14.20 5.42 -7.42
C SER A 58 15.60 5.35 -8.03
N LYS A 59 15.71 5.36 -9.36
CA LYS A 59 16.98 5.27 -10.10
C LYS A 59 17.52 6.63 -10.57
N GLY A 60 16.76 7.72 -10.39
CA GLY A 60 17.14 9.04 -10.89
C GLY A 60 17.21 9.10 -12.42
N ASP A 61 16.46 8.24 -13.11
CA ASP A 61 16.44 8.18 -14.58
C ASP A 61 15.52 9.28 -15.14
N ILE A 62 16.10 10.46 -15.30
CA ILE A 62 15.42 11.65 -15.83
C ILE A 62 14.94 11.40 -17.27
N ALA A 63 15.64 10.58 -18.06
CA ALA A 63 15.26 10.29 -19.44
C ALA A 63 13.98 9.44 -19.50
N ALA A 64 13.89 8.40 -18.65
CA ALA A 64 12.68 7.60 -18.52
C ALA A 64 11.49 8.41 -17.97
N ALA A 65 11.75 9.28 -16.98
CA ALA A 65 10.71 10.17 -16.43
C ALA A 65 10.15 11.13 -17.50
N ILE A 66 11.02 11.75 -18.31
CA ILE A 66 10.61 12.60 -19.43
C ILE A 66 9.80 11.81 -20.46
N ALA A 67 10.21 10.57 -20.77
CA ALA A 67 9.50 9.72 -21.72
C ALA A 67 8.09 9.33 -21.24
N LEU A 68 7.90 9.16 -19.93
CA LEU A 68 6.60 8.81 -19.32
C LEU A 68 5.70 10.03 -19.07
N GLN A 69 6.26 11.23 -18.98
CA GLN A 69 5.53 12.45 -18.66
C GLN A 69 4.28 12.68 -19.55
N PRO A 70 4.31 12.48 -20.88
CA PRO A 70 3.12 12.64 -21.72
C PRO A 70 1.99 11.66 -21.35
N LEU A 71 2.34 10.41 -20.99
CA LEU A 71 1.37 9.39 -20.60
C LEU A 71 0.76 9.68 -19.23
N ILE A 72 1.58 10.16 -18.27
CA ILE A 72 1.11 10.60 -16.96
C ILE A 72 0.17 11.80 -17.12
N ASN A 73 0.56 12.78 -17.94
CA ASN A 73 -0.27 13.96 -18.21
C ASN A 73 -1.59 13.59 -18.87
N PHE A 74 -1.57 12.67 -19.85
CA PHE A 74 -2.77 12.28 -20.58
C PHE A 74 -3.72 11.42 -19.73
N HIS A 75 -3.23 10.33 -19.13
CA HIS A 75 -4.09 9.44 -18.33
C HIS A 75 -4.43 10.03 -16.96
N GLY A 76 -3.45 10.62 -16.27
CA GLY A 76 -3.66 11.26 -14.98
C GLY A 76 -4.51 12.51 -15.11
N GLY A 77 -4.19 13.38 -16.07
CA GLY A 77 -5.02 14.56 -16.37
C GLY A 77 -6.43 14.17 -16.82
N GLY A 78 -6.56 13.13 -17.65
CA GLY A 78 -7.85 12.56 -18.04
C GLY A 78 -8.68 12.12 -16.84
N HIS A 79 -8.11 11.30 -15.96
CA HIS A 79 -8.81 10.82 -14.75
C HIS A 79 -9.28 11.99 -13.88
N LEU A 80 -8.39 12.93 -13.55
CA LEU A 80 -8.73 14.09 -12.74
C LEU A 80 -9.83 14.96 -13.38
N ASN A 81 -9.73 15.24 -14.68
CA ASN A 81 -10.74 16.03 -15.39
C ASN A 81 -12.12 15.36 -15.35
N HIS A 82 -12.19 14.04 -15.50
CA HIS A 82 -13.46 13.31 -15.46
C HIS A 82 -14.03 13.23 -14.03
N SER A 83 -13.19 12.99 -13.02
CA SER A 83 -13.63 13.03 -11.61
C SER A 83 -14.27 14.39 -11.28
N LEU A 84 -13.57 15.48 -11.60
CA LEU A 84 -14.08 16.84 -11.38
C LEU A 84 -15.35 17.12 -12.19
N PHE A 85 -15.43 16.63 -13.43
CA PHE A 85 -16.62 16.82 -14.27
C PHE A 85 -17.86 16.20 -13.63
N TRP A 86 -17.76 14.97 -13.12
CA TRP A 86 -18.90 14.30 -12.52
C TRP A 86 -19.30 14.85 -11.16
N GLU A 87 -18.34 15.31 -10.35
CA GLU A 87 -18.62 15.95 -9.07
C GLU A 87 -19.29 17.32 -9.22
N ASN A 88 -19.03 18.03 -10.33
CA ASN A 88 -19.61 19.34 -10.60
C ASN A 88 -21.02 19.28 -11.22
N LEU A 89 -21.58 18.09 -11.44
CA LEU A 89 -22.91 17.91 -12.00
C LEU A 89 -23.88 17.37 -10.94
N ALA A 90 -25.07 17.96 -10.90
CA ALA A 90 -26.18 17.47 -10.10
C ALA A 90 -27.47 17.46 -10.93
N PRO A 91 -28.43 16.56 -10.65
CA PRO A 91 -29.78 16.67 -11.19
C PRO A 91 -30.41 18.01 -10.79
N SER A 92 -31.27 18.59 -11.64
CA SER A 92 -31.91 19.89 -11.32
C SER A 92 -32.73 19.86 -10.03
N LYS A 93 -33.32 18.71 -9.71
CA LYS A 93 -34.03 18.47 -8.43
C LYS A 93 -33.12 18.50 -7.19
N ASN A 94 -31.81 18.37 -7.37
CA ASN A 94 -30.79 18.29 -6.32
C ASN A 94 -29.85 19.51 -6.33
N GLY A 95 -30.32 20.67 -6.80
CA GLY A 95 -29.49 21.89 -6.88
C GLY A 95 -28.60 21.97 -8.12
N GLY A 96 -28.84 21.12 -9.13
CA GLY A 96 -28.18 21.21 -10.43
C GLY A 96 -28.70 22.38 -11.29
N GLY A 97 -27.79 23.24 -11.74
CA GLY A 97 -28.14 24.44 -12.50
C GLY A 97 -28.50 25.62 -11.60
N GLY A 98 -29.15 26.64 -12.17
CA GLY A 98 -29.37 27.92 -11.49
C GLY A 98 -28.13 28.82 -11.47
N GLU A 99 -28.19 29.87 -10.65
CA GLU A 99 -27.05 30.76 -10.41
C GLU A 99 -26.24 30.29 -9.19
N PRO A 100 -24.92 30.45 -9.19
CA PRO A 100 -24.09 30.19 -8.03
C PRO A 100 -24.49 31.10 -6.87
N THR A 101 -24.20 30.68 -5.63
CA THR A 101 -24.52 31.44 -4.42
C THR A 101 -23.27 31.71 -3.59
N GLY A 102 -23.33 32.69 -2.69
CA GLY A 102 -22.24 32.99 -1.75
C GLY A 102 -20.98 33.52 -2.43
N ALA A 103 -19.81 33.15 -1.90
CA ALA A 103 -18.52 33.67 -2.33
C ALA A 103 -18.23 33.47 -3.83
N LEU A 104 -18.71 32.36 -4.40
CA LEU A 104 -18.53 32.07 -5.83
C LEU A 104 -19.29 33.07 -6.71
N LYS A 105 -20.52 33.44 -6.34
CA LYS A 105 -21.30 34.45 -7.07
C LYS A 105 -20.59 35.79 -7.06
N THR A 106 -20.14 36.23 -5.89
CA THR A 106 -19.41 37.49 -5.73
C THR A 106 -18.11 37.51 -6.54
N ALA A 107 -17.36 36.39 -6.56
CA ALA A 107 -16.15 36.28 -7.36
C ALA A 107 -16.45 36.39 -8.87
N ILE A 108 -17.52 35.73 -9.34
CA ILE A 108 -17.93 35.81 -10.75
C ILE A 108 -18.36 37.22 -11.12
N GLU A 109 -19.17 37.88 -10.30
CA GLU A 109 -19.59 39.26 -10.54
C GLU A 109 -18.40 40.22 -10.53
N THR A 110 -17.43 40.01 -9.65
CA THR A 110 -16.19 40.81 -9.58
C THR A 110 -15.32 40.64 -10.84
N SER A 111 -15.15 39.40 -11.32
CA SER A 111 -14.26 39.12 -12.45
C SER A 111 -14.90 39.32 -13.82
N TYR A 112 -16.22 39.12 -13.92
CA TYR A 112 -16.94 39.06 -15.19
C TYR A 112 -18.10 40.05 -15.31
N GLY A 113 -18.40 40.80 -14.24
CA GLY A 113 -19.53 41.73 -14.16
C GLY A 113 -20.81 41.04 -13.68
N ASP A 114 -21.25 40.02 -14.43
CA ASP A 114 -22.45 39.25 -14.10
C ASP A 114 -22.34 37.78 -14.56
N PHE A 115 -23.24 36.95 -14.06
CA PHE A 115 -23.24 35.51 -14.35
C PHE A 115 -23.58 35.17 -15.81
N SER A 116 -24.38 35.99 -16.50
CA SER A 116 -24.72 35.80 -17.92
C SER A 116 -23.51 36.09 -18.82
N THR A 117 -22.77 37.15 -18.52
CA THR A 117 -21.52 37.50 -19.18
C THR A 117 -20.47 36.39 -18.98
N PHE A 118 -20.37 35.86 -17.76
CA PHE A 118 -19.53 34.69 -17.48
C PHE A 118 -19.93 33.48 -18.35
N LYS A 119 -21.21 33.10 -18.37
CA LYS A 119 -21.72 31.99 -19.20
C LYS A 119 -21.38 32.18 -20.68
N THR A 120 -21.55 33.39 -21.19
CA THR A 120 -21.27 33.71 -22.59
C THR A 120 -19.79 33.54 -22.91
N LYS A 121 -18.89 34.10 -22.08
CA LYS A 121 -17.44 33.98 -22.26
C LYS A 121 -16.98 32.53 -22.13
N PHE A 122 -17.49 31.80 -21.14
CA PHE A 122 -17.19 30.39 -20.93
C PHE A 122 -17.59 29.53 -22.14
N ASN A 123 -18.82 29.67 -22.62
CA ASN A 123 -19.31 28.92 -23.78
C ASN A 123 -18.56 29.28 -25.08
N THR A 124 -18.19 30.56 -25.24
CA THR A 124 -17.42 31.02 -26.40
C THR A 124 -16.02 30.39 -26.41
N ALA A 125 -15.36 30.33 -25.25
CA ALA A 125 -14.05 29.70 -25.13
C ALA A 125 -14.11 28.21 -25.50
N LEU A 126 -15.15 27.49 -25.04
CA LEU A 126 -15.35 26.08 -25.35
C LEU A 126 -15.64 25.83 -26.84
N ALA A 127 -16.48 26.68 -27.47
CA ALA A 127 -16.76 26.59 -28.89
C ALA A 127 -15.53 26.88 -29.78
N GLY A 128 -14.53 27.59 -29.23
CA GLY A 128 -13.28 27.91 -29.91
C GLY A 128 -12.26 26.77 -29.94
N ILE A 129 -12.45 25.71 -29.14
CA ILE A 129 -11.57 24.54 -29.09
C ILE A 129 -11.73 23.76 -30.40
N LYS A 130 -10.66 23.64 -31.18
CA LYS A 130 -10.58 22.87 -32.42
C LYS A 130 -9.53 21.79 -32.29
#